data_AF-A0A914YTD4-F1
#
_entry.id   AF-A0A914YTD4-F1
#
_cell.length_a   1.000
_cell.length_b   1.000
_cell.length_c   1.000
_cell.angle_alpha   90.00
_cell.angle_beta   90.00
_cell.angle_gamma   90.00
#
_symmetry.space_group_name_H-M   'P 1'
#
loop_
_entity.id
_entity.type
_entity.pdbx_description
1 polymer ?
#
loop_
_entity_poly.entity_id
_entity_poly.type
_entity_poly.pdbx_seq_one_letter_code
_entity_poly.pdbx_strand_id
1 'polypeptide(L)'
;MEWISSSTAPEAIFAGSMQLMAGVKACTSRPISNHPHFEDKNLRQKTERIYKIYGKYSISNVHKMACSESINYLILEDSICFAPKKDGCSTNEIIDNSQFFQSTTKNNNNIISPTKDRFCQAVKVQQINEKIVKKFKLVFENQTFKIYRVFC
;
A
#
# COMPACT_ATOMS: atom_id res chain seq x y z
N MET A 1 13.52 11.10 2.93
CA MET A 1 13.74 11.42 1.51
C MET A 1 15.16 11.14 1.07
N GLU A 2 16.18 11.57 1.84
CA GLU A 2 17.59 11.31 1.51
C GLU A 2 17.90 9.84 1.19
N TRP A 3 17.44 8.90 2.02
CA TRP A 3 17.60 7.46 1.74
C TRP A 3 16.99 7.04 0.39
N ILE A 4 15.82 7.58 0.01
CA ILE A 4 15.20 7.29 -1.29
C ILE A 4 16.12 7.78 -2.41
N SER A 5 16.64 9.00 -2.31
CA SER A 5 17.54 9.57 -3.32
C SER A 5 18.86 8.80 -3.45
N SER A 6 19.46 8.36 -2.34
CA SER A 6 20.79 7.73 -2.32
C SER A 6 20.77 6.21 -2.52
N SER A 7 19.68 5.53 -2.12
CA SER A 7 19.65 4.08 -1.99
C SER A 7 18.70 3.39 -2.97
N THR A 8 18.06 4.14 -3.88
CA THR A 8 17.15 3.59 -4.90
C THR A 8 17.47 4.10 -6.30
N ALA A 9 17.22 3.27 -7.30
CA ALA A 9 17.44 3.61 -8.70
C ALA A 9 16.54 4.77 -9.15
N PRO A 10 16.97 5.65 -10.08
CA PRO A 10 16.17 6.77 -10.58
C PRO A 10 14.78 6.40 -11.09
N GLU A 11 14.64 5.23 -11.69
CA GLU A 11 13.43 4.66 -12.26
C GLU A 11 12.56 3.90 -11.25
N ALA A 12 13.01 3.76 -10.01
CA ALA A 12 12.29 3.03 -8.99
C ALA A 12 10.91 3.66 -8.70
N ILE A 13 9.86 2.86 -8.84
CA ILE A 13 8.47 3.28 -8.66
C ILE A 13 8.05 3.05 -7.20
N PHE A 14 7.59 4.13 -6.57
CA PHE A 14 7.09 4.14 -5.20
C PHE A 14 5.56 4.17 -5.14
N ALA A 15 4.99 3.59 -4.09
CA ALA A 15 3.58 3.76 -3.76
C ALA A 15 3.38 3.85 -2.24
N GLY A 16 2.33 4.54 -1.81
CA GLY A 16 2.03 4.81 -0.40
C GLY A 16 0.85 5.78 -0.29
N SER A 17 0.74 6.51 0.82
CA SER A 17 -0.27 7.57 0.90
C SER A 17 0.02 8.67 -0.13
N MET A 18 -1.03 9.26 -0.70
CA MET A 18 -0.89 10.30 -1.71
C MET A 18 -0.14 11.53 -1.19
N GLN A 19 -0.34 11.87 0.09
CA GLN A 19 0.35 12.98 0.79
C GLN A 19 1.87 12.74 0.76
N LEU A 20 2.31 11.54 1.13
CA LEU A 20 3.73 11.19 1.14
C LEU A 20 4.30 11.02 -0.28
N MET A 21 3.54 10.46 -1.21
CA MET A 21 3.97 10.31 -2.61
C MET A 21 4.23 11.65 -3.29
N ALA A 22 3.43 12.69 -3.00
CA ALA A 22 3.72 14.04 -3.46
C ALA A 22 5.11 14.52 -2.99
N GLY A 23 5.43 14.29 -1.72
CA GLY A 23 6.75 14.59 -1.15
C GLY A 23 7.87 13.75 -1.79
N VAL A 24 7.66 12.45 -2.02
CA VAL A 24 8.64 11.59 -2.70
C VAL A 24 8.94 12.15 -4.09
N LYS A 25 7.90 12.47 -4.88
CA LYS A 25 8.06 12.99 -6.23
C LYS A 25 8.81 14.33 -6.23
N ALA A 26 8.40 15.27 -5.38
CA ALA A 26 8.99 16.60 -5.32
C ALA A 26 10.44 16.60 -4.83
N CYS A 27 10.77 15.79 -3.81
CA CYS A 27 12.10 15.82 -3.19
C CYS A 27 13.14 14.91 -3.86
N THR A 28 12.71 13.85 -4.55
CA THR A 28 13.62 12.78 -5.02
C THR A 28 13.56 12.55 -6.53
N SER A 29 12.60 13.19 -7.21
CA SER A 29 12.27 12.97 -8.62
C SER A 29 11.90 11.53 -8.99
N ARG A 30 11.74 10.63 -8.01
CA ARG A 30 11.38 9.23 -8.25
C ARG A 30 9.94 9.11 -8.79
N PRO A 31 9.69 8.19 -9.73
CA PRO A 31 8.34 7.85 -10.16
C PRO A 31 7.46 7.41 -8.99
N ILE A 32 6.18 7.80 -9.02
CA ILE A 32 5.16 7.38 -8.06
C ILE A 32 4.01 6.69 -8.80
N SER A 33 3.45 5.64 -8.21
CA SER A 33 2.41 4.83 -8.85
C SER A 33 1.02 5.43 -8.65
N ASN A 34 0.70 5.95 -7.46
CA ASN A 34 -0.54 6.66 -7.17
C ASN A 34 -0.30 8.17 -7.06
N HIS A 35 -1.17 8.96 -7.72
CA HIS A 35 -1.05 10.41 -7.84
C HIS A 35 -2.31 11.11 -7.27
N PRO A 36 -2.20 12.23 -6.52
CA PRO A 36 -3.32 13.02 -5.96
C PRO A 36 -4.25 13.70 -6.98
N HIS A 37 -4.50 13.10 -8.14
CA HIS A 37 -5.43 13.60 -9.15
C HIS A 37 -6.71 12.77 -9.12
N PHE A 38 -7.77 13.35 -8.53
CA PHE A 38 -9.07 12.70 -8.37
C PHE A 38 -10.02 12.93 -9.54
N GLU A 39 -9.67 13.89 -10.40
CA GLU A 39 -10.37 14.28 -11.62
C GLU A 39 -10.28 13.19 -12.67
N ASP A 40 -9.14 12.48 -12.73
CA ASP A 40 -8.93 11.36 -13.64
C ASP A 40 -9.46 10.04 -13.03
N LYS A 41 -10.38 9.40 -13.75
CA LYS A 41 -11.01 8.14 -13.32
C LYS A 41 -10.00 7.00 -13.16
N ASN A 42 -9.03 6.88 -14.06
CA ASN A 42 -8.07 5.80 -14.05
C ASN A 42 -7.08 5.97 -12.89
N LEU A 43 -6.60 7.20 -12.64
CA LEU A 43 -5.73 7.51 -11.51
C LEU A 43 -6.44 7.28 -10.17
N ARG A 44 -7.73 7.63 -10.07
CA ARG A 44 -8.54 7.34 -8.88
C ARG A 44 -8.67 5.84 -8.63
N GLN A 45 -9.01 5.06 -9.66
CA GLN A 45 -9.13 3.60 -9.55
C GLN A 45 -7.80 2.94 -9.19
N LYS A 46 -6.69 3.41 -9.78
CA LYS A 46 -5.35 2.93 -9.45
C LYS A 46 -5.00 3.22 -7.98
N THR A 47 -5.30 4.43 -7.52
CA THR A 47 -5.13 4.81 -6.11
C THR A 47 -5.96 3.92 -5.18
N GLU A 48 -7.22 3.67 -5.51
CA GLU A 48 -8.09 2.77 -4.74
C GLU A 48 -7.50 1.36 -4.61
N ARG A 49 -6.94 0.81 -5.69
CA ARG A 49 -6.25 -0.49 -5.66
C ARG A 49 -5.00 -0.47 -4.79
N ILE A 50 -4.20 0.59 -4.88
CA ILE A 50 -2.97 0.73 -4.08
C ILE A 50 -3.29 0.89 -2.60
N TYR A 51 -4.34 1.63 -2.25
CA TYR A 51 -4.76 1.86 -0.85
C TYR A 51 -5.19 0.57 -0.12
N LYS A 52 -5.37 -0.55 -0.85
CA LYS A 52 -5.51 -1.89 -0.26
C LYS A 52 -4.35 -2.26 0.68
N ILE A 53 -3.19 -1.63 0.57
CA ILE A 53 -2.08 -1.78 1.53
C ILE A 53 -2.47 -1.41 2.97
N TYR A 54 -3.49 -0.56 3.16
CA TYR A 54 -3.97 -0.14 4.48
C TYR A 54 -5.17 -0.95 4.99
N GLY A 55 -5.71 -1.87 4.18
CA GLY A 55 -6.90 -2.66 4.52
C GLY A 55 -6.61 -4.09 4.96
N LYS A 56 -7.71 -4.82 5.23
CA LYS A 56 -7.74 -6.27 5.46
C LYS A 56 -7.58 -7.04 4.14
N TYR A 57 -6.35 -7.05 3.64
CA TYR A 57 -5.95 -7.81 2.47
C TYR A 57 -4.79 -8.74 2.79
N SER A 58 -4.81 -9.94 2.20
CA SER A 58 -3.72 -10.90 2.35
C SER A 58 -2.44 -10.37 1.70
N ILE A 59 -1.29 -10.77 2.25
CA ILE A 59 0.03 -10.47 1.68
C ILE A 59 0.10 -10.88 0.21
N SER A 60 -0.48 -12.03 -0.16
CA SER A 60 -0.51 -12.47 -1.56
C SER A 60 -1.33 -11.56 -2.47
N ASN A 61 -2.45 -11.00 -1.99
CA ASN A 61 -3.28 -10.09 -2.80
C ASN A 61 -2.57 -8.75 -3.01
N VAL A 62 -1.95 -8.21 -1.96
CA VAL A 62 -1.17 -6.98 -2.05
C VAL A 62 0.05 -7.17 -2.94
N HIS A 63 0.73 -8.32 -2.86
CA HIS A 63 1.86 -8.65 -3.72
C HIS A 63 1.48 -8.71 -5.20
N LYS A 64 0.39 -9.42 -5.54
CA LYS A 64 -0.14 -9.47 -6.91
C LYS A 64 -0.49 -8.07 -7.44
N MET A 65 -1.15 -7.25 -6.61
CA MET A 65 -1.48 -5.87 -6.94
C MET A 65 -0.21 -5.05 -7.21
N ALA A 66 0.77 -5.11 -6.30
CA ALA A 66 2.02 -4.37 -6.43
C ALA A 66 2.78 -4.72 -7.71
N CYS A 67 2.81 -6.01 -8.07
CA CYS A 67 3.42 -6.45 -9.32
C CYS A 67 2.64 -6.02 -10.56
N SER A 68 1.31 -6.07 -10.53
CA SER A 68 0.49 -5.61 -11.67
C SER A 68 0.60 -4.11 -11.93
N GLU A 69 0.92 -3.32 -10.90
CA GLU A 69 1.06 -1.86 -10.97
C GLU A 69 2.55 -1.42 -11.04
N SER A 70 3.46 -2.37 -11.29
CA SER A 70 4.92 -2.18 -11.42
C SER A 70 5.57 -1.45 -10.25
N ILE A 71 5.11 -1.70 -9.02
CA ILE A 71 5.60 -1.04 -7.82
C ILE A 71 6.89 -1.70 -7.34
N ASN A 72 7.96 -0.93 -7.16
CA ASN A 72 9.22 -1.43 -6.60
C ASN A 72 9.32 -1.25 -5.09
N TYR A 73 8.72 -0.18 -4.54
CA TYR A 73 8.77 0.15 -3.12
C TYR A 73 7.40 0.57 -2.60
N LEU A 74 6.98 -0.05 -1.50
CA LEU A 74 5.81 0.36 -0.72
C LEU A 74 6.26 1.15 0.51
N ILE A 75 5.68 2.33 0.73
CA ILE A 75 5.86 3.09 1.95
C ILE A 75 4.59 3.00 2.81
N LEU A 76 4.74 2.43 4.00
CA LEU A 76 3.67 2.28 4.98
C LEU A 76 3.89 3.24 6.14
N GLU A 77 2.93 4.14 6.35
CA GLU A 77 2.94 5.10 7.46
C GLU A 77 2.22 4.52 8.68
N ASP A 78 2.89 4.58 9.83
CA ASP A 78 2.35 4.06 11.08
C ASP A 78 1.10 4.85 11.51
N SER A 79 1.03 6.15 11.19
CA SER A 79 -0.12 7.02 11.45
C SER A 79 -1.40 6.60 10.73
N ILE A 80 -1.28 5.90 9.59
CA ILE A 80 -2.41 5.36 8.84
C ILE A 80 -2.62 3.90 9.26
N CYS A 81 -1.58 3.06 9.16
CA CYS A 81 -1.66 1.62 9.45
C CYS A 81 -2.22 1.31 10.85
N PHE A 82 -1.90 2.15 11.84
CA PHE A 82 -2.28 1.97 13.24
C PHE A 82 -3.17 3.12 13.76
N ALA A 83 -3.83 3.85 12.86
CA ALA A 83 -4.80 4.87 13.24
C ALA A 83 -5.87 4.30 14.19
N PRO A 84 -6.22 5.02 15.28
CA PRO A 84 -7.34 4.62 16.12
C PRO A 84 -8.64 4.62 15.31
N LYS A 85 -9.59 3.76 15.70
CA LYS A 85 -10.93 3.75 15.09
C LYS A 85 -11.60 5.10 15.31
N LYS A 86 -12.27 5.62 14.29
CA LYS A 86 -13.00 6.90 14.34
C LYS A 86 -14.39 6.69 13.74
N ASP A 87 -15.16 5.77 14.31
CA ASP A 87 -16.54 5.49 13.93
C ASP A 87 -16.76 5.31 12.42
N GLY A 88 -15.84 4.62 11.74
CA GLY A 88 -15.91 4.37 10.30
C GLY A 88 -15.26 5.42 9.40
N CYS A 89 -14.75 6.53 9.95
CA CYS A 89 -14.15 7.63 9.18
C CYS A 89 -12.63 7.54 9.03
N SER A 90 -11.96 6.56 9.65
CA SER A 90 -10.52 6.38 9.43
C SER A 90 -10.25 5.78 8.04
N THR A 91 -9.09 6.10 7.44
CA THR A 91 -8.70 5.54 6.14
C THR A 91 -8.82 4.02 6.12
N ASN A 92 -8.34 3.35 7.17
CA ASN A 92 -8.40 1.89 7.26
C ASN A 92 -9.86 1.38 7.22
N GLU A 93 -10.76 2.03 7.96
CA GLU A 93 -12.17 1.64 8.00
C GLU A 93 -12.86 1.89 6.66
N ILE A 94 -12.57 3.02 6.00
CA ILE A 94 -13.10 3.32 4.66
C ILE A 94 -12.64 2.26 3.65
N ILE A 95 -11.36 1.85 3.68
CA ILE A 95 -10.81 0.82 2.79
C ILE A 95 -11.34 -0.58 3.12
N ASP A 96 -11.54 -0.89 4.40
CA ASP A 96 -12.15 -2.15 4.83
C ASP A 96 -13.63 -2.21 4.38
N ASN A 97 -14.35 -1.09 4.46
CA ASN A 97 -15.77 -0.98 4.08
C ASN A 97 -15.99 -0.97 2.56
N SER A 98 -15.05 -0.41 1.78
CA SER A 98 -15.17 -0.38 0.31
C SER A 98 -15.19 -1.76 -0.33
N GLN A 99 -14.63 -2.78 0.35
CA GLN A 99 -14.75 -4.19 -0.06
C GLN A 99 -16.21 -4.65 -0.15
N PHE A 100 -17.06 -4.22 0.79
CA PHE A 100 -18.47 -4.61 0.85
C PHE A 100 -19.31 -3.94 -0.24
N PHE A 101 -18.97 -2.72 -0.65
CA PHE A 101 -19.66 -2.07 -1.78
C PHE A 101 -19.28 -2.68 -3.14
N GLN A 102 -18.04 -3.16 -3.28
CA GLN A 102 -17.64 -3.87 -4.50
C GLN A 102 -18.30 -5.24 -4.64
N SER A 103 -18.64 -5.92 -3.53
CA SER A 103 -19.33 -7.22 -3.55
C SER A 103 -20.83 -7.10 -3.83
N THR A 104 -21.50 -6.03 -3.39
CA THR A 104 -22.93 -5.81 -3.71
C THR A 104 -23.18 -5.42 -5.16
N THR A 105 -22.19 -4.81 -5.83
CA THR A 105 -22.33 -4.38 -7.24
C THR A 105 -21.92 -5.47 -8.24
N LYS A 106 -21.16 -6.48 -7.81
CA LYS A 106 -20.74 -7.62 -8.64
C LYS A 106 -21.34 -8.90 -8.07
N ASN A 107 -22.34 -9.46 -8.74
CA ASN A 107 -22.90 -10.81 -8.52
C ASN A 107 -21.84 -11.91 -8.81
N ASN A 108 -20.70 -11.88 -8.12
CA ASN A 108 -19.67 -12.89 -8.19
C ASN A 108 -19.50 -13.49 -6.80
N ASN A 109 -19.84 -14.78 -6.68
CA ASN A 109 -19.81 -15.61 -5.47
C ASN A 109 -18.40 -15.82 -4.84
N ASN A 110 -17.40 -15.04 -5.24
CA ASN A 110 -16.08 -15.06 -4.61
C ASN A 110 -16.07 -14.03 -3.47
N ILE A 111 -16.75 -14.38 -2.38
CA ILE A 111 -16.59 -13.69 -1.10
C ILE A 111 -15.13 -13.88 -0.68
N ILE A 112 -14.29 -12.88 -0.95
CA ILE A 112 -12.95 -12.81 -0.39
C ILE A 112 -13.17 -12.60 1.10
N SER A 113 -13.05 -13.67 1.90
CA SER A 113 -13.14 -13.55 3.35
C SER A 113 -12.12 -12.51 3.82
N PRO A 114 -12.53 -11.44 4.50
CA PRO A 114 -11.60 -10.44 4.99
C PRO A 114 -10.59 -11.12 5.91
N THR A 115 -9.31 -10.87 5.69
CA THR A 115 -8.26 -11.38 6.57
C THR A 115 -8.47 -10.84 7.98
N LYS A 116 -8.12 -11.64 9.00
CA LYS A 116 -8.25 -11.21 10.40
C LYS A 116 -7.44 -9.93 10.67
N ASP A 117 -6.23 -9.89 10.10
CA ASP A 117 -5.30 -8.77 10.24
C ASP A 117 -5.19 -7.95 8.96
N ARG A 118 -4.85 -6.66 9.11
CA ARG A 118 -4.52 -5.76 7.99
C ARG A 118 -3.14 -6.09 7.43
N PHE A 119 -2.92 -5.76 6.16
CA PHE A 119 -1.64 -5.98 5.49
C PHE A 119 -0.47 -5.37 6.28
N CYS A 120 -0.60 -4.11 6.74
CA CYS A 120 0.46 -3.45 7.50
C CYS A 120 0.93 -4.26 8.72
N GLN A 121 0.00 -4.85 9.46
CA GLN A 121 0.33 -5.64 10.64
C GLN A 121 0.92 -6.99 10.24
N ALA A 122 0.31 -7.66 9.26
CA ALA A 122 0.75 -8.96 8.78
C ALA A 122 2.17 -8.90 8.19
N VAL A 123 2.47 -7.92 7.34
CA VAL A 123 3.79 -7.78 6.70
C VAL A 123 4.87 -7.44 7.73
N LYS A 124 4.55 -6.65 8.77
CA LYS A 124 5.46 -6.30 9.86
C LYS A 124 5.85 -7.53 10.69
N VAL A 125 4.87 -8.32 11.13
CA VAL A 125 5.11 -9.50 11.99
C VAL A 125 5.80 -10.62 11.21
N GLN A 126 5.48 -10.79 9.93
CA GLN A 126 5.97 -11.93 9.14
C GLN A 126 7.30 -11.67 8.42
N GLN A 127 8.05 -10.61 8.79
CA GLN A 127 9.40 -10.38 8.23
C GLN A 127 10.43 -11.46 8.57
N ILE A 128 10.14 -12.35 9.53
CA ILE A 128 10.99 -13.51 9.85
C ILE A 128 10.75 -14.68 8.86
N ASN A 129 9.61 -14.67 8.16
CA ASN A 129 9.25 -15.74 7.24
C ASN A 129 9.91 -15.53 5.87
N GLU A 130 10.81 -16.43 5.46
CA GLU A 130 11.52 -16.36 4.18
C GLU A 130 10.58 -16.20 2.97
N LYS A 131 9.41 -16.85 2.96
CA LYS A 131 8.45 -16.74 1.85
C LYS A 131 7.89 -15.31 1.72
N ILE A 132 7.77 -14.60 2.83
CA ILE A 132 7.30 -13.21 2.86
C ILE A 132 8.44 -12.27 2.50
N VAL A 133 9.65 -12.47 3.03
CA VAL A 133 10.84 -11.67 2.68
C VAL A 133 11.14 -11.73 1.18
N LYS A 134 10.92 -12.89 0.55
CA LYS A 134 11.01 -13.06 -0.92
C LYS A 134 9.97 -12.26 -1.71
N LYS A 135 8.93 -11.71 -1.08
CA LYS A 135 7.91 -10.86 -1.70
C LYS A 135 8.05 -9.40 -1.28
N PHE A 136 8.26 -9.17 0.01
CA PHE A 136 8.37 -7.88 0.67
C PHE A 136 9.51 -7.90 1.67
N LYS A 137 10.58 -7.17 1.38
CA LYS A 137 11.72 -7.01 2.29
C LYS A 137 11.73 -5.60 2.86
N LEU A 138 11.70 -5.49 4.19
CA LEU A 138 11.94 -4.21 4.87
C LEU A 138 13.36 -3.72 4.54
N VAL A 139 13.46 -2.51 3.98
CA VAL A 139 14.75 -1.90 3.55
C VAL A 139 15.06 -0.58 4.25
N PHE A 140 14.05 0.06 4.84
CA PHE A 140 14.20 1.27 5.63
C PHE A 140 13.06 1.36 6.64
N GLU A 141 13.35 1.84 7.84
CA GLU A 141 12.37 2.13 8.88
C GLU A 141 12.79 3.38 9.65
N ASN A 142 11.82 4.20 10.02
CA ASN A 142 11.97 5.23 11.03
C ASN A 142 10.73 5.24 11.94
N GLN A 143 10.62 6.26 12.79
CA GLN A 143 9.51 6.39 13.74
C GLN A 143 8.14 6.62 13.08
N THR A 144 8.08 7.03 11.80
CA THR A 144 6.84 7.45 11.14
C THR A 144 6.40 6.51 10.02
N PHE A 145 7.34 5.88 9.32
CA PHE A 145 7.05 4.99 8.20
C PHE A 145 8.11 3.90 7.99
N LYS A 146 7.71 2.89 7.23
CA LYS A 146 8.53 1.75 6.80
C LYS A 146 8.50 1.65 5.29
N ILE A 147 9.64 1.31 4.69
CA ILE A 147 9.76 1.07 3.25
C ILE A 147 10.03 -0.42 3.03
N TYR A 148 9.16 -1.05 2.25
CA TYR A 148 9.28 -2.43 1.81
C TYR A 148 9.64 -2.47 0.33
N ARG A 149 10.76 -3.12 -0.01
CA ARG A 149 11.07 -3.48 -1.40
C ARG A 149 10.17 -4.63 -1.82
N VAL A 150 9.54 -4.48 -2.98
CA VAL A 150 8.67 -5.49 -3.59
C VAL A 150 9.48 -6.29 -4.59
N PHE A 151 9.32 -7.62 -4.55
CA PHE A 151 9.93 -8.54 -5.49
C PHE A 151 8.86 -9.22 -6.32
N CYS A 152 8.77 -8.80 -7.57
CA CYS A 152 8.06 -9.47 -8.64
C CYS A 152 9.10 -10.24 -9.47
#